data_AF-A0A7C4MUA7-F1
#
_entry.id   AF-A0A7C4MUA7-F1
#
_cell.length_a   1.000
_cell.length_b   1.000
_cell.length_c   1.000
_cell.angle_alpha   90.00
_cell.angle_beta   90.00
_cell.angle_gamma   90.00
#
_symmetry.space_group_name_H-M   'P 1'
#
loop_
_entity.id
_entity.type
_entity.pdbx_description
1 polymer ?
#
loop_
_entity_poly.entity_id
_entity_poly.type
_entity_poly.pdbx_seq_one_letter_code
_entity_poly.pdbx_strand_id
1 'polypeptide(L)'
;MRSVLEWIVWSLVVATALRTWCVQGVVVPCRVTGDSMLPGLRGEHFSLRCSDCGFRYDADASHGRPATTICPNCENRQINDPPPHAAWGDGVLVARGAFVWRDPRRWERVVFRLPHDPQTWAIKRIVGLPGEEVSIRDGDVFIDGRPARKPYRVQRSLAVLVHDADFQPPDARFPPRWQGAERHSRWVGAFGRFARRATSAADAFDWLEYHHWRRVAGTEAAVVRQPIRDDSFNHAVARREEESHAVRDLMLSFRLVEVFGSGRLAVRLNSGGDSFEVQIDPQHGSYRATYNGRELPGAAGKLPSALNGAEFWVSQVDRQFVLAMNDEPIVQWPFASEGQGNEYTAAPVAIGAKGLGVVLEHLRLYRDVYYSRPIGCDPTRGFDKPWKLGTDEYYVLGDNSLVSHDSRNWNGPPGVKRNLLLGKPFVLMYPMKVWRWGDWVFQVPELGRIEYIP
;
A
#
# COMPACT_ATOMS: atom_id res chain seq x y z
N MET A 1 44.44 -17.26 -43.23
CA MET A 1 43.14 -16.57 -43.41
C MET A 1 41.94 -17.41 -42.99
N ARG A 2 41.79 -18.67 -43.44
CA ARG A 2 40.66 -19.55 -43.01
C ARG A 2 40.52 -19.72 -41.49
N SER A 3 41.63 -19.99 -40.79
CA SER A 3 41.63 -20.17 -39.33
C SER A 3 41.21 -18.91 -38.56
N VAL A 4 41.64 -17.72 -39.00
CA VAL A 4 41.25 -16.45 -38.36
C VAL A 4 39.76 -16.16 -38.56
N LEU A 5 39.23 -16.46 -39.75
CA LEU A 5 37.80 -16.30 -40.04
C LEU A 5 36.94 -17.26 -39.18
N GLU A 6 37.38 -18.50 -39.01
CA GLU A 6 36.72 -19.49 -38.14
C GLU A 6 36.70 -19.05 -36.67
N TRP A 7 37.80 -18.51 -36.15
CA TRP A 7 37.84 -17.98 -34.78
C TRP A 7 36.92 -16.77 -34.58
N ILE A 8 36.82 -15.88 -35.56
CA ILE A 8 35.89 -14.74 -35.52
C ILE A 8 34.44 -15.23 -35.52
N VAL A 9 34.10 -16.20 -36.37
CA VAL A 9 32.75 -16.79 -36.44
C VAL A 9 32.42 -17.51 -35.13
N TRP A 10 33.31 -18.33 -34.58
CA TRP A 10 33.09 -18.99 -33.30
C TRP A 10 32.95 -18.00 -32.14
N SER A 11 33.74 -16.93 -32.13
CA SER A 11 33.63 -15.88 -31.11
C SER A 11 32.29 -15.16 -31.19
N LEU A 12 31.79 -14.87 -32.41
CA LEU A 12 30.46 -14.30 -32.64
C LEU A 12 29.34 -15.25 -32.25
N VAL A 13 29.45 -16.54 -32.58
CA VAL A 13 28.48 -17.58 -32.19
C VAL A 13 28.45 -17.74 -30.67
N VAL A 14 29.60 -17.83 -30.00
CA VAL A 14 29.70 -17.94 -28.54
C VAL A 14 29.19 -16.67 -27.86
N ALA A 15 29.54 -15.49 -28.35
CA ALA A 15 29.03 -14.22 -27.81
C ALA A 15 27.51 -14.11 -28.00
N THR A 16 26.97 -14.57 -29.14
CA THR A 16 25.53 -14.57 -29.42
C THR A 16 24.82 -15.64 -28.59
N ALA A 17 25.39 -16.84 -28.44
CA ALA A 17 24.88 -17.89 -27.58
C ALA A 17 24.90 -17.46 -26.10
N LEU A 18 25.99 -16.89 -25.60
CA LEU A 18 26.06 -16.31 -24.25
C LEU A 18 25.06 -15.17 -24.07
N ARG A 19 24.93 -14.27 -25.04
CA ARG A 19 23.94 -13.18 -24.98
C ARG A 19 22.50 -13.70 -24.98
N THR A 20 22.19 -14.71 -25.81
CA THR A 20 20.86 -15.31 -25.92
C THR A 20 20.54 -16.20 -24.71
N TRP A 21 21.49 -16.98 -24.19
CA TRP A 21 21.27 -17.93 -23.09
C TRP A 21 21.44 -17.28 -21.71
N CYS A 22 22.50 -16.50 -21.49
CA CYS A 22 22.80 -15.91 -20.18
C CYS A 22 22.00 -14.64 -19.88
N VAL A 23 21.55 -13.88 -20.89
CA VAL A 23 20.79 -12.64 -20.65
C VAL A 23 19.29 -12.85 -20.89
N GLN A 24 18.86 -13.52 -21.96
CA GLN A 24 17.41 -13.75 -22.21
C GLN A 24 16.85 -14.94 -21.42
N GLY A 25 17.69 -15.89 -21.00
CA GLY A 25 17.27 -17.03 -20.15
C GLY A 25 17.14 -16.67 -18.67
N VAL A 26 17.95 -15.73 -18.18
CA VAL A 26 18.04 -15.32 -16.76
C VAL A 26 17.13 -14.15 -16.44
N VAL A 27 16.90 -13.23 -17.38
CA VAL A 27 15.97 -12.12 -17.19
C VAL A 27 14.91 -12.17 -18.28
N VAL A 28 13.65 -12.30 -17.86
CA VAL A 28 12.52 -12.37 -18.78
C VAL A 28 11.64 -11.14 -18.61
N PRO A 29 11.40 -10.35 -19.67
CA PRO A 29 10.39 -9.32 -19.65
C PRO A 29 9.01 -9.96 -19.66
N CYS A 30 8.14 -9.51 -18.77
CA CYS A 30 6.76 -9.94 -18.64
C CYS A 30 5.85 -8.72 -18.65
N ARG A 31 4.63 -8.91 -19.13
CA ARG A 31 3.56 -7.93 -19.00
C ARG A 31 2.60 -8.40 -17.91
N VAL A 32 2.25 -7.51 -17.00
CA VAL A 32 1.21 -7.75 -16.02
C VAL A 32 -0.14 -7.56 -16.71
N THR A 33 -0.99 -8.59 -16.68
CA THR A 33 -2.29 -8.57 -17.35
C THR A 33 -3.47 -8.56 -16.37
N GLY A 34 -3.26 -8.93 -15.11
CA GLY A 34 -4.31 -8.99 -14.09
C GLY A 34 -4.17 -7.92 -13.00
N ASP A 35 -5.21 -7.78 -12.20
CA ASP A 35 -5.43 -6.75 -11.17
C ASP A 35 -5.09 -7.18 -9.74
N SER A 36 -4.82 -8.46 -9.54
CA SER A 36 -4.54 -9.08 -8.23
C SER A 36 -3.37 -8.50 -7.44
N MET A 37 -2.51 -7.70 -8.07
CA MET A 37 -1.34 -7.06 -7.44
C MET A 37 -1.44 -5.54 -7.40
N LEU A 38 -2.62 -4.97 -7.68
CA LEU A 38 -2.87 -3.54 -7.55
C LEU A 38 -2.71 -3.07 -6.08
N PRO A 39 -2.30 -1.80 -5.86
CA PRO A 39 -1.86 -0.84 -6.88
C PRO A 39 -0.40 -1.05 -7.30
N GLY A 40 0.33 -1.93 -6.61
CA GLY A 40 1.79 -2.06 -6.71
C GLY A 40 2.30 -2.70 -8.01
N LEU A 41 1.46 -3.43 -8.74
CA LEU A 41 1.66 -3.87 -10.12
C LEU A 41 0.32 -3.77 -10.85
N ARG A 42 0.25 -2.95 -11.89
CA ARG A 42 -0.99 -2.71 -12.63
C ARG A 42 -1.12 -3.65 -13.82
N GLY A 43 -2.26 -4.33 -13.88
CA GLY A 43 -2.73 -5.00 -15.09
C GLY A 43 -3.27 -4.01 -16.10
N GLU A 44 -4.13 -4.47 -17.00
CA GLU A 44 -4.87 -3.56 -17.88
C GLU A 44 -5.73 -2.61 -17.03
N HIS A 45 -5.64 -1.30 -17.27
CA HIS A 45 -6.31 -0.31 -16.42
C HIS A 45 -6.68 0.97 -17.18
N PHE A 46 -7.61 1.74 -16.63
CA PHE A 46 -7.93 3.09 -17.07
C PHE A 46 -7.35 4.11 -16.11
N SER A 47 -6.63 5.10 -16.61
CA SER A 47 -6.24 6.26 -15.80
C SER A 47 -7.32 7.33 -15.87
N LEU A 48 -7.89 7.67 -14.73
CA LEU A 48 -9.00 8.60 -14.57
C LEU A 48 -8.55 9.83 -13.78
N ARG A 49 -9.22 10.95 -14.02
CA ARG A 49 -9.15 12.15 -13.18
C ARG A 49 -10.56 12.43 -12.68
N CYS A 50 -10.75 12.45 -11.36
CA CYS A 50 -12.03 12.77 -10.77
C CYS A 50 -12.47 14.19 -11.20
N SER A 51 -13.70 14.31 -11.70
CA SER A 51 -14.29 15.58 -12.13
C SER A 51 -14.57 16.56 -11.00
N ASP A 52 -14.60 16.08 -9.75
CA ASP A 52 -14.95 16.87 -8.57
C ASP A 52 -13.70 17.31 -7.81
N CYS A 53 -12.99 16.39 -7.16
CA CYS A 53 -11.77 16.75 -6.40
C CYS A 53 -10.48 16.80 -7.24
N GLY A 54 -10.52 16.42 -8.52
CA GLY A 54 -9.34 16.39 -9.39
C GLY A 54 -8.36 15.25 -9.13
N PHE A 55 -8.60 14.37 -8.15
CA PHE A 55 -7.70 13.25 -7.84
C PHE A 55 -7.53 12.30 -9.04
N ARG A 56 -6.28 11.90 -9.31
CA ARG A 56 -5.98 10.92 -10.37
C ARG A 56 -5.89 9.53 -9.78
N TYR A 57 -6.57 8.57 -10.40
CA TYR A 57 -6.58 7.19 -9.96
C TYR A 57 -6.72 6.24 -11.14
N ASP A 58 -6.28 5.00 -10.93
CA ASP A 58 -6.44 3.93 -11.91
C ASP A 58 -7.61 3.03 -11.52
N ALA A 59 -8.35 2.56 -12.52
CA ALA A 59 -9.42 1.57 -12.34
C ALA A 59 -9.11 0.33 -13.19
N ASP A 60 -9.40 -0.85 -12.65
CA ASP A 60 -9.23 -2.12 -13.37
C ASP A 60 -9.98 -2.12 -14.72
N ALA A 61 -9.34 -2.68 -15.74
CA ALA A 61 -9.93 -2.94 -17.05
C ALA A 61 -10.00 -4.44 -17.40
N SER A 62 -9.50 -5.32 -16.52
CA SER A 62 -9.42 -6.77 -16.75
C SER A 62 -10.80 -7.41 -16.92
N HIS A 63 -11.85 -6.80 -16.35
CA HIS A 63 -13.23 -7.30 -16.40
C HIS A 63 -14.15 -6.47 -17.32
N GLY A 64 -13.57 -5.69 -18.23
CA GLY A 64 -14.29 -4.84 -19.18
C GLY A 64 -14.28 -3.36 -18.82
N ARG A 65 -14.93 -2.53 -19.64
CA ARG A 65 -14.94 -1.07 -19.47
C ARG A 65 -16.09 -0.64 -18.55
N PRO A 66 -15.82 -0.21 -17.31
CA PRO A 66 -16.88 0.18 -16.41
C PRO A 66 -17.49 1.51 -16.83
N ALA A 67 -18.81 1.53 -17.02
CA ALA A 67 -19.55 2.77 -17.33
C ALA A 67 -19.46 3.80 -16.19
N THR A 68 -19.26 3.35 -14.95
CA THR A 68 -19.04 4.23 -13.81
C THR A 68 -17.95 3.72 -12.88
N THR A 69 -17.22 4.63 -12.25
CA THR A 69 -16.26 4.33 -11.19
C THR A 69 -16.47 5.24 -9.98
N ILE A 70 -15.95 4.86 -8.82
CA ILE A 70 -15.94 5.71 -7.61
C ILE A 70 -14.53 6.26 -7.39
N CYS A 71 -14.39 7.57 -7.22
CA CYS A 71 -13.12 8.18 -6.85
C CYS A 71 -12.68 7.66 -5.46
N PRO A 72 -11.48 7.09 -5.30
CA PRO A 72 -11.02 6.56 -4.01
C PRO A 72 -10.82 7.63 -2.94
N ASN A 73 -10.68 8.90 -3.34
CA ASN A 73 -10.35 10.00 -2.44
C ASN A 73 -11.61 10.75 -1.93
N CYS A 74 -12.46 11.24 -2.84
CA CYS A 74 -13.67 11.99 -2.48
C CYS A 74 -14.98 11.22 -2.64
N GLU A 75 -14.93 9.99 -3.15
CA GLU A 75 -16.07 9.11 -3.40
C GLU A 75 -17.11 9.63 -4.39
N ASN A 76 -16.75 10.64 -5.18
CA ASN A 76 -17.62 11.07 -6.27
C ASN A 76 -17.74 9.96 -7.32
N ARG A 77 -18.97 9.63 -7.71
CA ARG A 77 -19.25 8.69 -8.79
C ARG A 77 -18.92 9.35 -10.13
N GLN A 78 -17.95 8.78 -10.84
CA GLN A 78 -17.57 9.19 -12.18
C GLN A 78 -18.39 8.43 -13.21
N ILE A 79 -18.91 9.14 -14.20
CA ILE A 79 -19.47 8.56 -15.41
C ILE A 79 -18.35 8.54 -16.46
N ASN A 80 -18.02 7.36 -16.96
CA ASN A 80 -16.95 7.14 -17.91
C ASN A 80 -17.53 7.05 -19.33
N ASP A 81 -18.08 8.15 -19.82
CA ASP A 81 -18.69 8.22 -21.16
C ASP A 81 -18.11 9.40 -21.97
N PRO A 82 -17.42 9.15 -23.11
CA PRO A 82 -17.03 7.83 -23.61
C PRO A 82 -16.02 7.16 -22.67
N PRO A 83 -15.96 5.81 -22.64
CA PRO A 83 -15.04 5.11 -21.75
C PRO A 83 -13.59 5.38 -22.16
N PRO A 84 -12.69 5.63 -21.18
CA PRO A 84 -11.29 5.92 -21.45
C PRO A 84 -10.59 4.76 -22.16
N HIS A 85 -9.49 5.06 -22.85
CA HIS A 85 -8.61 4.04 -23.40
C HIS A 85 -7.88 3.31 -22.27
N ALA A 86 -7.90 1.98 -22.34
CA ALA A 86 -7.16 1.15 -21.40
C ALA A 86 -5.65 1.21 -21.71
N ALA A 87 -4.84 1.44 -20.67
CA ALA A 87 -3.41 1.21 -20.69
C ALA A 87 -3.14 -0.30 -20.61
N TRP A 88 -2.09 -0.76 -21.30
CA TRP A 88 -1.81 -2.18 -21.51
C TRP A 88 -1.22 -2.91 -20.29
N GLY A 89 -1.11 -2.22 -19.15
CA GLY A 89 -0.49 -2.73 -17.92
C GLY A 89 1.03 -2.60 -17.86
N ASP A 90 1.58 -3.02 -16.73
CA ASP A 90 2.97 -2.79 -16.36
C ASP A 90 3.91 -3.78 -17.04
N GLY A 91 5.08 -3.29 -17.45
CA GLY A 91 6.20 -4.14 -17.83
C GLY A 91 7.01 -4.51 -16.60
N VAL A 92 7.34 -5.78 -16.42
CA VAL A 92 8.15 -6.26 -15.28
C VAL A 92 9.29 -7.12 -15.80
N LEU A 93 10.50 -6.90 -15.29
CA LEU A 93 11.61 -7.82 -15.51
C LEU A 93 11.66 -8.85 -14.38
N VAL A 94 11.74 -10.12 -14.77
CA VAL A 94 11.77 -11.26 -13.86
C VAL A 94 13.13 -11.93 -13.93
N ALA A 95 13.82 -12.00 -12.79
CA ALA A 95 15.05 -12.75 -12.63
C ALA A 95 14.70 -14.23 -12.45
N ARG A 96 14.72 -14.97 -13.57
CA ARG A 96 14.59 -16.43 -13.59
C ARG A 96 15.77 -17.06 -12.86
N GLY A 97 15.46 -18.08 -12.06
CA GLY A 97 16.48 -18.76 -11.27
C GLY A 97 17.02 -17.96 -10.07
N ALA A 98 16.42 -16.80 -9.73
CA ALA A 98 16.72 -16.10 -8.48
C ALA A 98 16.58 -17.03 -7.26
N PHE A 99 15.63 -17.96 -7.34
CA PHE A 99 15.39 -18.98 -6.34
C PHE A 99 16.08 -20.32 -6.66
N VAL A 100 17.16 -20.35 -7.43
CA VAL A 100 18.03 -21.55 -7.50
C VAL A 100 19.08 -21.49 -6.39
N TRP A 101 19.55 -20.28 -6.07
CA TRP A 101 20.67 -20.04 -5.16
C TRP A 101 20.25 -19.71 -3.73
N ARG A 102 18.97 -19.40 -3.52
CA ARG A 102 18.38 -19.12 -2.21
C ARG A 102 16.89 -19.41 -2.24
N ASP A 103 16.29 -19.57 -1.08
CA ASP A 103 14.84 -19.59 -0.97
C ASP A 103 14.22 -18.17 -0.99
N PRO A 104 12.95 -18.07 -1.42
CA PRO A 104 12.18 -16.85 -1.27
C PRO A 104 12.06 -16.44 0.19
N ARG A 105 12.07 -15.14 0.45
CA ARG A 105 11.83 -14.60 1.79
C ARG A 105 10.37 -14.20 1.93
N ARG A 106 9.86 -14.22 3.16
CA ARG A 106 8.53 -13.69 3.46
C ARG A 106 8.44 -12.24 2.96
N TRP A 107 7.28 -11.90 2.43
CA TRP A 107 6.93 -10.64 1.80
C TRP A 107 7.60 -10.35 0.46
N GLU A 108 8.46 -11.24 -0.08
CA GLU A 108 8.96 -11.06 -1.44
C GLU A 108 7.87 -11.36 -2.47
N ARG A 109 7.86 -10.59 -3.56
CA ARG A 109 7.08 -10.93 -4.75
C ARG A 109 7.75 -12.08 -5.47
N VAL A 110 6.95 -13.00 -5.98
CA VAL A 110 7.39 -14.19 -6.72
C VAL A 110 6.56 -14.35 -7.98
N VAL A 111 7.22 -14.74 -9.07
CA VAL A 111 6.57 -15.26 -10.27
C VAL A 111 6.61 -16.78 -10.20
N PHE A 112 5.46 -17.43 -10.38
CA PHE A 112 5.32 -18.88 -10.31
C PHE A 112 4.25 -19.37 -11.29
N ARG A 113 4.26 -20.67 -11.57
CA ARG A 113 3.19 -21.35 -12.33
C ARG A 113 2.03 -21.66 -11.41
N LEU A 114 0.79 -21.40 -11.83
CA LEU A 114 -0.38 -21.74 -11.02
C LEU A 114 -0.44 -23.26 -10.77
N PRO A 115 -0.73 -23.71 -9.53
CA PRO A 115 -0.74 -25.15 -9.22
C PRO A 115 -1.73 -25.98 -10.04
N HIS A 116 -2.88 -25.40 -10.39
CA HIS A 116 -3.98 -26.03 -11.12
C HIS A 116 -3.96 -25.72 -12.63
N ASP A 117 -3.16 -24.75 -13.07
CA ASP A 117 -2.89 -24.47 -14.49
C ASP A 117 -1.42 -24.06 -14.68
N PRO A 118 -0.50 -25.03 -14.82
CA PRO A 118 0.92 -24.72 -14.89
C PRO A 118 1.37 -23.98 -16.17
N GLN A 119 0.47 -23.74 -17.13
CA GLN A 119 0.75 -22.91 -18.31
C GLN A 119 0.59 -21.42 -17.99
N THR A 120 -0.20 -21.09 -16.97
CA THR A 120 -0.44 -19.71 -16.54
C THR A 120 0.55 -19.30 -15.46
N TRP A 121 1.17 -18.13 -15.64
CA TRP A 121 2.04 -17.54 -14.63
C TRP A 121 1.25 -16.56 -13.77
N ALA A 122 1.58 -16.53 -12.49
CA ALA A 122 1.04 -15.56 -11.54
C ALA A 122 2.17 -14.84 -10.81
N ILE A 123 1.90 -13.59 -10.44
CA ILE A 123 2.73 -12.83 -9.50
C ILE A 123 1.94 -12.69 -8.21
N LYS A 124 2.54 -13.06 -7.09
CA LYS A 124 1.99 -12.93 -5.74
C LYS A 124 3.10 -12.63 -4.74
N ARG A 125 2.73 -12.30 -3.52
CA ARG A 125 3.65 -12.14 -2.40
C ARG A 125 3.73 -13.44 -1.61
N ILE A 126 4.94 -13.87 -1.26
CA ILE A 126 5.16 -14.97 -0.31
C ILE A 126 4.73 -14.50 1.08
N VAL A 127 3.82 -15.22 1.71
CA VAL A 127 3.27 -14.87 3.03
C VAL A 127 3.56 -15.96 4.05
N GLY A 128 3.49 -17.24 3.67
CA GLY A 128 3.89 -18.38 4.48
C GLY A 128 5.09 -19.10 3.87
N LEU A 129 6.02 -19.56 4.71
CA LEU A 129 7.21 -20.30 4.34
C LEU A 129 7.02 -21.81 4.60
N PRO A 130 7.89 -22.68 4.04
CA PRO A 130 7.69 -24.12 4.15
C PRO A 130 7.66 -24.62 5.59
N GLY A 131 6.71 -25.52 5.88
CA GLY A 131 6.49 -26.10 7.20
C GLY A 131 5.75 -25.21 8.21
N GLU A 132 5.40 -23.98 7.87
CA GLU A 132 4.71 -23.06 8.79
C GLU A 132 3.20 -23.29 8.86
N GLU A 133 2.58 -22.83 9.95
CA GLU A 133 1.12 -22.73 10.08
C GLU A 133 0.64 -21.32 9.77
N VAL A 134 -0.16 -21.17 8.72
CA VAL A 134 -0.71 -19.89 8.26
C VAL A 134 -2.15 -19.73 8.73
N SER A 135 -2.47 -18.61 9.35
CA SER A 135 -3.85 -18.20 9.58
C SER A 135 -4.07 -16.72 9.26
N ILE A 136 -5.28 -16.35 8.91
CA ILE A 136 -5.69 -14.97 8.61
C ILE A 136 -6.84 -14.63 9.53
N ARG A 137 -6.71 -13.55 10.31
CA ARG A 137 -7.70 -13.14 11.32
C ARG A 137 -7.80 -11.63 11.31
N ASP A 138 -9.01 -11.12 11.14
CA ASP A 138 -9.28 -9.68 11.05
C ASP A 138 -8.40 -8.95 10.02
N GLY A 139 -8.21 -9.58 8.85
CA GLY A 139 -7.37 -9.03 7.78
C GLY A 139 -5.87 -9.25 7.96
N ASP A 140 -5.40 -9.51 9.18
CA ASP A 140 -3.98 -9.75 9.51
C ASP A 140 -3.56 -11.20 9.25
N VAL A 141 -2.29 -11.37 8.86
CA VAL A 141 -1.66 -12.69 8.72
C VAL A 141 -0.99 -13.09 10.03
N PHE A 142 -1.16 -14.35 10.42
CA PHE A 142 -0.49 -15.00 11.54
C PHE A 142 0.28 -16.23 11.07
N ILE A 143 1.49 -16.39 11.60
CA ILE A 143 2.39 -17.51 11.34
C ILE A 143 2.72 -18.18 12.67
N ASP A 144 2.45 -19.48 12.78
CA ASP A 144 2.63 -20.27 14.00
C ASP A 144 2.00 -19.57 15.23
N GLY A 145 0.80 -19.02 15.02
CA GLY A 145 0.03 -18.31 16.04
C GLY A 145 0.47 -16.87 16.34
N ARG A 146 1.53 -16.35 15.71
CA ARG A 146 2.06 -14.99 15.96
C ARG A 146 1.79 -14.05 14.78
N PRO A 147 1.56 -12.75 15.01
CA PRO A 147 1.39 -11.77 13.92
C PRO A 147 2.60 -11.76 12.99
N ALA A 148 2.34 -11.90 11.68
CA ALA A 148 3.34 -11.80 10.64
C ALA A 148 3.58 -10.32 10.31
N ARG A 149 4.46 -9.67 11.08
CA ARG A 149 4.73 -8.24 10.92
C ARG A 149 5.45 -7.96 9.61
N LYS A 150 4.86 -7.11 8.76
CA LYS A 150 5.54 -6.59 7.56
C LYS A 150 6.65 -5.62 7.99
N PRO A 151 7.89 -5.75 7.45
CA PRO A 151 8.90 -4.70 7.59
C PRO A 151 8.36 -3.36 7.09
N TYR A 152 8.79 -2.24 7.66
CA TYR A 152 8.30 -0.90 7.28
C TYR A 152 8.29 -0.63 5.76
N ARG A 153 9.36 -1.03 5.04
CA ARG A 153 9.42 -0.89 3.58
C ARG A 153 8.32 -1.69 2.86
N VAL A 154 7.96 -2.85 3.38
CA VAL A 154 6.86 -3.67 2.87
C VAL A 154 5.52 -3.04 3.18
N GLN A 155 5.31 -2.53 4.41
CA GLN A 155 4.09 -1.80 4.77
C GLN A 155 3.82 -0.66 3.79
N ARG A 156 4.84 0.17 3.50
CA ARG A 156 4.71 1.25 2.51
C ARG A 156 4.39 0.75 1.11
N SER A 157 5.01 -0.35 0.68
CA SER A 157 4.74 -0.93 -0.65
C SER A 157 3.33 -1.49 -0.81
N LEU A 158 2.65 -1.77 0.31
CA LEU A 158 1.28 -2.29 0.38
C LEU A 158 0.27 -1.22 0.82
N ALA A 159 0.72 0.00 1.10
CA ALA A 159 -0.11 1.08 1.59
C ALA A 159 -1.19 1.44 0.55
N VAL A 160 -2.44 1.27 0.93
CA VAL A 160 -3.61 1.61 0.12
C VAL A 160 -4.07 3.00 0.51
N LEU A 161 -4.07 3.93 -0.44
CA LEU A 161 -4.50 5.31 -0.19
C LEU A 161 -5.97 5.34 0.23
N VAL A 162 -6.23 5.98 1.38
CA VAL A 162 -7.58 6.28 1.89
C VAL A 162 -7.97 7.71 1.55
N HIS A 163 -7.04 8.66 1.72
CA HIS A 163 -7.29 10.06 1.43
C HIS A 163 -5.99 10.84 1.23
N ASP A 164 -5.97 11.72 0.24
CA ASP A 164 -4.94 12.73 0.00
C ASP A 164 -5.55 14.13 0.17
N ALA A 165 -5.09 14.86 1.18
CA ALA A 165 -5.62 16.17 1.50
C ALA A 165 -5.37 17.22 0.42
N ASP A 166 -4.42 16.99 -0.49
CA ASP A 166 -4.15 17.86 -1.65
C ASP A 166 -5.37 17.95 -2.59
N PHE A 167 -6.26 16.95 -2.55
CA PHE A 167 -7.43 16.85 -3.43
C PHE A 167 -8.72 16.84 -2.60
N GLN A 168 -9.51 17.90 -2.70
CA GLN A 168 -10.77 18.02 -1.97
C GLN A 168 -11.86 18.51 -2.93
N PRO A 169 -13.13 18.09 -2.73
CA PRO A 169 -14.25 18.68 -3.46
C PRO A 169 -14.26 20.21 -3.25
N PRO A 170 -14.40 21.02 -4.32
CA PRO A 170 -14.48 22.47 -4.19
C PRO A 170 -15.81 22.94 -3.58
N ASP A 171 -16.85 22.10 -3.59
CA ASP A 171 -18.15 22.41 -3.00
C ASP A 171 -18.09 22.38 -1.47
N ALA A 172 -18.24 23.55 -0.85
CA ALA A 172 -18.19 23.76 0.60
C ALA A 172 -19.30 23.05 1.39
N ARG A 173 -20.32 22.50 0.72
CA ARG A 173 -21.34 21.65 1.37
C ARG A 173 -20.75 20.34 1.87
N PHE A 174 -19.65 19.86 1.27
CA PHE A 174 -18.92 18.71 1.80
C PHE A 174 -18.05 19.13 2.99
N PRO A 175 -18.20 18.49 4.16
CA PRO A 175 -17.34 18.79 5.30
C PRO A 175 -15.88 18.39 4.97
N PRO A 176 -14.89 19.26 5.27
CA PRO A 176 -13.48 18.90 5.11
C PRO A 176 -13.16 17.63 5.91
N ARG A 177 -12.30 16.75 5.39
CA ARG A 177 -11.90 15.57 6.17
C ARG A 177 -10.96 15.94 7.31
N TRP A 178 -10.14 16.97 7.16
CA TRP A 178 -9.26 17.46 8.22
C TRP A 178 -9.87 18.72 8.86
N GLN A 179 -10.15 18.67 10.15
CA GLN A 179 -10.82 19.74 10.88
C GLN A 179 -10.19 19.92 12.26
N GLY A 180 -10.24 21.13 12.81
CA GLY A 180 -9.91 21.32 14.21
C GLY A 180 -10.88 20.56 15.11
N ALA A 181 -10.37 19.79 16.06
CA ALA A 181 -11.18 18.96 16.97
C ALA A 181 -12.15 19.80 17.81
N GLU A 182 -11.73 21.02 18.16
CA GLU A 182 -12.49 21.94 18.98
C GLU A 182 -12.97 23.14 18.17
N ARG A 183 -14.13 23.71 18.54
CA ARG A 183 -14.73 24.87 17.87
C ARG A 183 -13.80 26.09 17.79
N HIS A 184 -12.86 26.21 18.73
CA HIS A 184 -11.89 27.30 18.82
C HIS A 184 -10.48 26.88 18.40
N SER A 185 -10.36 25.79 17.64
CA SER A 185 -9.08 25.33 17.08
C SER A 185 -8.45 26.44 16.23
N ARG A 186 -7.12 26.52 16.31
CA ARG A 186 -6.32 27.52 15.59
C ARG A 186 -5.73 26.96 14.31
N TRP A 187 -6.04 25.71 13.98
CA TRP A 187 -5.68 25.11 12.70
C TRP A 187 -6.49 25.78 11.59
N VAL A 188 -5.78 26.23 10.57
CA VAL A 188 -6.36 26.77 9.33
C VAL A 188 -5.70 26.07 8.16
N GLY A 189 -6.47 25.70 7.14
CA GLY A 189 -5.91 25.00 6.01
C GLY A 189 -6.96 24.37 5.11
N ALA A 190 -6.57 24.15 3.86
CA ALA A 190 -7.32 23.46 2.83
C ALA A 190 -6.34 23.00 1.75
N PHE A 191 -6.77 22.06 0.90
CA PHE A 191 -6.00 21.61 -0.27
C PHE A 191 -4.54 21.24 0.08
N GLY A 192 -4.39 20.38 1.08
CA GLY A 192 -3.11 19.77 1.43
C GLY A 192 -2.25 20.57 2.38
N ARG A 193 -2.49 21.87 2.53
CA ARG A 193 -1.68 22.76 3.36
C ARG A 193 -2.42 23.20 4.61
N PHE A 194 -1.85 22.88 5.77
CA PHE A 194 -2.42 23.20 7.08
C PHE A 194 -1.41 23.96 7.91
N ALA A 195 -1.85 25.06 8.51
CA ALA A 195 -1.03 25.90 9.35
C ALA A 195 -1.71 26.15 10.70
N ARG A 196 -0.88 26.30 11.72
CA ARG A 196 -1.30 26.72 13.05
C ARG A 196 -0.29 27.74 13.56
N ARG A 197 -0.79 28.81 14.20
CA ARG A 197 0.08 29.82 14.82
C ARG A 197 0.59 29.37 16.19
N ALA A 198 1.78 29.86 16.55
CA ALA A 198 2.38 29.63 17.86
C ALA A 198 1.57 30.30 18.98
N THR A 199 1.57 29.69 20.16
CA THR A 199 0.69 30.01 21.30
C THR A 199 1.47 29.82 22.60
N SER A 200 0.86 30.06 23.76
CA SER A 200 1.51 29.77 25.04
C SER A 200 1.79 28.26 25.18
N ALA A 201 2.96 27.90 25.70
CA ALA A 201 3.30 26.51 26.01
C ALA A 201 2.46 25.93 27.17
N ALA A 202 1.72 26.77 27.90
CA ALA A 202 0.78 26.36 28.95
C ALA A 202 -0.52 25.74 28.40
N ASP A 203 -0.84 25.96 27.11
CA ASP A 203 -2.08 25.51 26.50
C ASP A 203 -2.16 23.97 26.40
N ALA A 204 -3.37 23.43 26.29
CA ALA A 204 -3.60 22.05 25.86
C ALA A 204 -3.17 21.85 24.40
N PHE A 205 -3.07 20.58 23.96
CA PHE A 205 -2.89 20.28 22.55
C PHE A 205 -4.13 20.72 21.75
N ASP A 206 -3.88 21.46 20.68
CA ASP A 206 -4.88 21.83 19.69
C ASP A 206 -4.76 20.84 18.52
N TRP A 207 -5.79 20.02 18.33
CA TRP A 207 -5.77 18.86 17.44
C TRP A 207 -6.43 19.18 16.09
N LEU A 208 -5.74 18.81 15.01
CA LEU A 208 -6.28 18.66 13.67
C LEU A 208 -6.66 17.19 13.47
N GLU A 209 -7.95 16.89 13.44
CA GLU A 209 -8.51 15.54 13.36
C GLU A 209 -8.97 15.20 11.95
N TYR A 210 -8.69 13.97 11.53
CA TYR A 210 -9.26 13.39 10.33
C TYR A 210 -10.66 12.83 10.62
N HIS A 211 -11.61 13.06 9.73
CA HIS A 211 -12.96 12.51 9.78
C HIS A 211 -13.28 11.81 8.46
N HIS A 212 -13.44 10.50 8.53
CA HIS A 212 -13.85 9.67 7.42
C HIS A 212 -15.37 9.73 7.22
N TRP A 213 -15.77 10.00 5.99
CA TRP A 213 -17.15 9.97 5.54
C TRP A 213 -17.24 9.37 4.14
N ARG A 214 -18.42 8.88 3.78
CA ARG A 214 -18.78 8.44 2.43
C ARG A 214 -19.90 9.29 1.85
N ARG A 215 -19.98 9.41 0.53
CA ARG A 215 -21.11 10.11 -0.12
C ARG A 215 -22.37 9.25 -0.07
N VAL A 216 -23.51 9.88 0.20
CA VAL A 216 -24.82 9.21 0.12
C VAL A 216 -25.27 9.23 -1.34
N ALA A 217 -25.43 8.05 -1.92
CA ALA A 217 -25.86 7.90 -3.31
C ALA A 217 -27.21 8.57 -3.57
N GLY A 218 -27.35 9.23 -4.72
CA GLY A 218 -28.59 9.90 -5.13
C GLY A 218 -28.86 11.25 -4.44
N THR A 219 -27.92 11.76 -3.63
CA THR A 219 -28.01 13.09 -3.01
C THR A 219 -26.97 14.04 -3.61
N GLU A 220 -27.24 15.34 -3.59
CA GLU A 220 -26.29 16.32 -4.14
C GLU A 220 -25.02 16.48 -3.30
N ALA A 221 -25.15 16.52 -1.96
CA ALA A 221 -24.03 16.80 -1.07
C ALA A 221 -24.16 16.18 0.34
N ALA A 222 -24.93 15.10 0.49
CA ALA A 222 -25.01 14.42 1.79
C ALA A 222 -23.86 13.41 1.95
N VAL A 223 -23.31 13.35 3.17
CA VAL A 223 -22.27 12.40 3.55
C VAL A 223 -22.67 11.67 4.82
N VAL A 224 -22.19 10.44 4.98
CA VAL A 224 -22.33 9.68 6.22
C VAL A 224 -20.96 9.40 6.81
N ARG A 225 -20.76 9.76 8.08
CA ARG A 225 -19.53 9.43 8.81
C ARG A 225 -19.51 7.95 9.11
N GLN A 226 -18.37 7.31 8.87
CA GLN A 226 -18.18 5.89 9.15
C GLN A 226 -16.71 5.56 9.31
N PRO A 227 -16.36 4.39 9.87
CA PRO A 227 -15.00 3.90 9.87
C PRO A 227 -14.40 3.77 8.46
N ILE A 228 -13.07 3.81 8.39
CA ILE A 228 -12.35 3.44 7.18
C ILE A 228 -12.56 1.94 6.94
N ARG A 229 -12.84 1.56 5.70
CA ARG A 229 -13.12 0.17 5.31
C ARG A 229 -12.15 -0.34 4.23
N ASP A 230 -12.18 -1.64 3.95
CA ASP A 230 -11.36 -2.31 2.93
C ASP A 230 -11.83 -2.11 1.48
N ASP A 231 -12.70 -1.11 1.26
CA ASP A 231 -13.26 -0.74 -0.03
C ASP A 231 -12.19 -0.12 -0.94
N SER A 232 -11.51 -0.90 -1.79
CA SER A 232 -10.52 -0.33 -2.75
C SER A 232 -10.31 -1.13 -4.03
N PHE A 233 -9.73 -0.43 -5.02
CA PHE A 233 -9.20 -0.85 -6.33
C PHE A 233 -10.21 -1.36 -7.36
N ASN A 234 -11.29 -2.00 -6.92
CA ASN A 234 -12.34 -2.49 -7.80
C ASN A 234 -13.50 -1.49 -7.87
N HIS A 235 -13.18 -0.22 -8.13
CA HIS A 235 -14.11 0.91 -8.14
C HIS A 235 -15.23 0.80 -9.20
N ALA A 236 -15.14 -0.20 -10.07
CA ALA A 236 -16.10 -0.61 -11.07
C ALA A 236 -17.17 -1.58 -10.56
N VAL A 237 -16.91 -2.29 -9.46
CA VAL A 237 -17.71 -3.41 -8.97
C VAL A 237 -18.44 -2.98 -7.71
N ALA A 238 -19.78 -3.04 -7.73
CA ALA A 238 -20.58 -2.80 -6.55
C ALA A 238 -20.41 -3.95 -5.55
N ARG A 239 -20.02 -3.63 -4.32
CA ARG A 239 -19.99 -4.59 -3.19
C ARG A 239 -21.17 -4.32 -2.27
N ARG A 240 -21.68 -5.38 -1.64
CA ARG A 240 -22.61 -5.24 -0.52
C ARG A 240 -21.84 -4.74 0.70
N GLU A 241 -22.46 -3.89 1.50
CA GLU A 241 -21.83 -3.32 2.70
C GLU A 241 -21.42 -4.42 3.71
N GLU A 242 -22.17 -5.52 3.76
CA GLU A 242 -21.90 -6.71 4.58
C GLU A 242 -20.60 -7.43 4.21
N GLU A 243 -20.08 -7.20 3.00
CA GLU A 243 -18.81 -7.77 2.53
C GLU A 243 -17.61 -6.86 2.86
N SER A 244 -17.87 -5.64 3.34
CA SER A 244 -16.86 -4.64 3.62
C SER A 244 -16.49 -4.65 5.11
N HIS A 245 -15.20 -4.64 5.40
CA HIS A 245 -14.66 -4.72 6.74
C HIS A 245 -14.03 -3.39 7.15
N ALA A 246 -14.30 -2.94 8.38
CA ALA A 246 -13.61 -1.78 8.93
C ALA A 246 -12.14 -2.13 9.19
N VAL A 247 -11.24 -1.22 8.85
CA VAL A 247 -9.79 -1.45 8.88
C VAL A 247 -9.15 -0.71 10.03
N ARG A 248 -8.23 -1.41 10.70
CA ARG A 248 -7.50 -0.96 11.89
C ARG A 248 -6.11 -0.46 11.57
N ASP A 249 -5.51 -1.04 10.55
CA ASP A 249 -4.12 -0.83 10.21
C ASP A 249 -3.99 0.40 9.33
N LEU A 250 -3.50 1.49 9.93
CA LEU A 250 -3.46 2.81 9.32
C LEU A 250 -2.04 3.35 9.28
N MET A 251 -1.76 4.16 8.26
CA MET A 251 -0.51 4.88 8.10
C MET A 251 -0.81 6.32 7.73
N LEU A 252 -0.24 7.26 8.48
CA LEU A 252 -0.27 8.68 8.17
C LEU A 252 1.08 9.09 7.58
N SER A 253 1.07 9.78 6.45
CA SER A 253 2.20 10.54 5.92
C SER A 253 1.90 12.03 5.90
N PHE A 254 2.89 12.86 6.22
CA PHE A 254 2.84 14.30 6.03
C PHE A 254 4.24 14.89 5.90
N ARG A 255 4.34 16.02 5.23
CA ARG A 255 5.55 16.85 5.20
C ARG A 255 5.45 17.95 6.23
N LEU A 256 6.43 18.03 7.12
CA LEU A 256 6.57 19.14 8.06
C LEU A 256 7.37 20.25 7.37
N VAL A 257 6.70 21.28 6.85
CA VAL A 257 7.34 22.36 6.11
C VAL A 257 8.12 23.27 7.05
N GLU A 258 7.45 23.70 8.11
CA GLU A 258 8.00 24.66 9.05
C GLU A 258 7.49 24.38 10.46
N VAL A 259 8.39 24.46 11.44
CA VAL A 259 8.06 24.50 12.86
C VAL A 259 8.80 25.64 13.54
N PHE A 260 8.08 26.42 14.36
CA PHE A 260 8.64 27.56 15.08
C PHE A 260 7.95 27.76 16.44
N GLY A 261 8.62 28.51 17.33
CA GLY A 261 8.17 28.70 18.71
C GLY A 261 8.69 27.62 19.66
N SER A 262 7.99 27.44 20.78
CA SER A 262 8.38 26.53 21.86
C SER A 262 7.21 25.65 22.26
N GLY A 263 7.40 24.33 22.31
CA GLY A 263 6.34 23.40 22.63
C GLY A 263 6.52 22.04 21.95
N ARG A 264 5.41 21.34 21.66
CA ARG A 264 5.41 19.97 21.14
C ARG A 264 4.44 19.77 19.98
N LEU A 265 4.87 18.95 19.03
CA LEU A 265 4.03 18.38 17.97
C LEU A 265 3.64 16.98 18.41
N ALA A 266 2.41 16.56 18.15
CA ALA A 266 1.95 15.22 18.46
C ALA A 266 1.25 14.60 17.25
N VAL A 267 1.36 13.29 17.09
CA VAL A 267 0.59 12.51 16.13
C VAL A 267 -0.09 11.39 16.89
N ARG A 268 -1.40 11.24 16.71
CA ARG A 268 -2.22 10.23 17.37
C ARG A 268 -2.89 9.32 16.34
N LEU A 269 -2.78 8.01 16.55
CA LEU A 269 -3.49 6.98 15.80
C LEU A 269 -4.34 6.17 16.78
N ASN A 270 -5.62 6.04 16.49
CA ASN A 270 -6.60 5.29 17.27
C ASN A 270 -7.16 4.15 16.42
N SER A 271 -7.16 2.95 16.98
CA SER A 271 -7.61 1.76 16.28
C SER A 271 -8.18 0.74 17.26
N GLY A 272 -9.51 0.60 17.31
CA GLY A 272 -10.11 -0.58 17.93
C GLY A 272 -9.88 -0.77 19.43
N GLY A 273 -9.64 0.32 20.16
CA GLY A 273 -9.26 0.34 21.57
C GLY A 273 -7.78 0.61 21.83
N ASP A 274 -6.94 0.50 20.79
CA ASP A 274 -5.52 0.85 20.84
C ASP A 274 -5.32 2.32 20.45
N SER A 275 -4.60 3.08 21.27
CA SER A 275 -4.27 4.48 21.00
C SER A 275 -2.76 4.70 21.09
N PHE A 276 -2.14 5.05 19.97
CA PHE A 276 -0.73 5.41 19.90
C PHE A 276 -0.60 6.92 19.77
N GLU A 277 0.29 7.51 20.57
CA GLU A 277 0.63 8.93 20.45
C GLU A 277 2.14 9.09 20.44
N VAL A 278 2.67 9.76 19.41
CA VAL A 278 4.05 10.22 19.36
C VAL A 278 4.07 11.71 19.60
N GLN A 279 4.78 12.14 20.63
CA GLN A 279 5.13 13.54 20.84
C GLN A 279 6.56 13.80 20.36
N ILE A 280 6.72 14.86 19.60
CA ILE A 280 7.97 15.38 19.07
C ILE A 280 8.25 16.72 19.73
N ASP A 281 9.47 16.86 20.25
CA ASP A 281 10.04 18.10 20.77
C ASP A 281 11.03 18.65 19.73
N PRO A 282 10.64 19.70 18.97
CA PRO A 282 11.50 20.31 17.97
C PRO A 282 12.74 20.98 18.56
N GLN A 283 12.67 21.52 19.77
CA GLN A 283 13.78 22.26 20.39
C GLN A 283 14.93 21.33 20.73
N HIS A 284 14.60 20.15 21.25
CA HIS A 284 15.59 19.14 21.63
C HIS A 284 15.83 18.08 20.56
N GLY A 285 15.13 18.15 19.43
CA GLY A 285 15.20 17.15 18.36
C GLY A 285 14.93 15.74 18.87
N SER A 286 13.91 15.58 19.71
CA SER A 286 13.62 14.32 20.38
C SER A 286 12.16 13.91 20.24
N TYR A 287 11.88 12.62 20.40
CA TYR A 287 10.54 12.08 20.38
C TYR A 287 10.29 11.17 21.58
N ARG A 288 9.02 10.97 21.90
CA ARG A 288 8.52 9.98 22.85
C ARG A 288 7.21 9.42 22.34
N ALA A 289 7.08 8.10 22.32
CA ALA A 289 5.85 7.42 21.95
C ALA A 289 5.17 6.82 23.19
N THR A 290 3.84 6.81 23.16
CA THR A 290 2.99 6.20 24.18
C THR A 290 1.96 5.30 23.51
N TYR A 291 1.49 4.31 24.28
CA TYR A 291 0.45 3.38 23.92
C TYR A 291 -0.56 3.30 25.07
N ASN A 292 -1.82 3.63 24.78
CA ASN A 292 -2.90 3.77 25.77
C ASN A 292 -2.50 4.66 26.96
N GLY A 293 -1.76 5.74 26.67
CA GLY A 293 -1.24 6.70 27.66
C GLY A 293 -0.02 6.23 28.45
N ARG A 294 0.47 5.00 28.25
CA ARG A 294 1.69 4.47 28.88
C ARG A 294 2.89 4.65 27.96
N GLU A 295 4.04 5.04 28.51
CA GLU A 295 5.26 5.19 27.72
C GLU A 295 5.70 3.85 27.11
N LEU A 296 6.01 3.86 25.82
CA LEU A 296 6.48 2.68 25.11
C LEU A 296 7.97 2.44 25.42
N PRO A 297 8.34 1.27 25.97
CA PRO A 297 9.72 0.97 26.32
C PRO A 297 10.65 1.08 25.09
N GLY A 298 11.68 1.91 25.19
CA GLY A 298 12.65 2.12 24.10
C GLY A 298 12.13 2.97 22.93
N ALA A 299 10.91 3.51 22.99
CA ALA A 299 10.35 4.38 21.96
C ALA A 299 10.42 5.86 22.36
N ALA A 300 11.56 6.25 22.92
CA ALA A 300 11.94 7.64 23.15
C ALA A 300 13.40 7.80 22.76
N GLY A 301 13.73 8.92 22.09
CA GLY A 301 15.08 9.10 21.56
C GLY A 301 15.27 10.41 20.81
N LYS A 302 16.40 10.51 20.11
CA LYS A 302 16.73 11.63 19.23
C LYS A 302 16.24 11.37 17.81
N LEU A 303 15.85 12.44 17.13
CA LEU A 303 15.52 12.41 15.71
C LEU A 303 16.81 12.42 14.88
N PRO A 304 16.84 11.73 13.72
CA PRO A 304 18.04 11.59 12.92
C PRO A 304 18.42 12.84 12.12
N SER A 305 17.48 13.77 11.91
CA SER A 305 17.71 14.95 11.07
C SER A 305 16.81 16.13 11.48
N ALA A 306 17.01 17.28 10.84
CA ALA A 306 16.21 18.48 11.09
C ALA A 306 14.74 18.27 10.70
N LEU A 307 13.83 18.89 11.46
CA LEU A 307 12.39 18.72 11.29
C LEU A 307 11.84 19.47 10.06
N ASN A 308 12.36 20.67 9.76
CA ASN A 308 11.87 21.49 8.66
C ASN A 308 12.19 20.83 7.31
N GLY A 309 11.15 20.66 6.50
CA GLY A 309 11.20 20.02 5.20
C GLY A 309 11.09 18.49 5.24
N ALA A 310 11.11 17.86 6.42
CA ALA A 310 11.12 16.41 6.56
C ALA A 310 9.76 15.76 6.26
N GLU A 311 9.79 14.56 5.69
CA GLU A 311 8.61 13.71 5.56
C GLU A 311 8.53 12.76 6.75
N PHE A 312 7.37 12.72 7.41
CA PHE A 312 7.08 11.81 8.52
C PHE A 312 6.10 10.75 8.08
N TRP A 313 6.34 9.53 8.54
CA TRP A 313 5.39 8.44 8.49
C TRP A 313 5.13 7.92 9.90
N VAL A 314 3.87 7.78 10.26
CA VAL A 314 3.44 7.18 11.52
C VAL A 314 2.42 6.10 11.21
N SER A 315 2.69 4.85 11.58
CA SER A 315 1.80 3.72 11.30
C SER A 315 1.55 2.83 12.50
N GLN A 316 0.38 2.20 12.49
CA GLN A 316 0.01 1.06 13.29
C GLN A 316 -0.46 -0.01 12.31
N VAL A 317 0.39 -0.99 11.99
CA VAL A 317 0.11 -2.03 10.98
C VAL A 317 0.61 -3.39 11.48
N ASP A 318 -0.17 -4.47 11.31
CA ASP A 318 0.17 -5.85 11.71
C ASP A 318 0.59 -5.98 13.18
N ARG A 319 -0.02 -5.18 14.07
CA ARG A 319 0.40 -5.06 15.47
C ARG A 319 1.86 -4.63 15.64
N GLN A 320 2.28 -3.68 14.81
CA GLN A 320 3.55 -2.99 14.90
C GLN A 320 3.31 -1.48 14.76
N PHE A 321 3.80 -0.73 15.75
CA PHE A 321 3.87 0.72 15.68
C PHE A 321 5.17 1.12 14.97
N VAL A 322 5.11 2.07 14.04
CA VAL A 322 6.28 2.63 13.36
C VAL A 322 6.23 4.15 13.36
N LEU A 323 7.35 4.76 13.72
CA LEU A 323 7.66 6.16 13.42
C LEU A 323 8.86 6.16 12.47
N ALA A 324 8.73 6.84 11.34
CA ALA A 324 9.78 6.97 10.34
C ALA A 324 9.89 8.42 9.86
N MET A 325 11.08 8.77 9.39
CA MET A 325 11.42 10.10 8.90
C MET A 325 12.31 9.96 7.67
N ASN A 326 11.94 10.66 6.58
CA ASN A 326 12.66 10.62 5.30
C ASN A 326 12.94 9.18 4.81
N ASP A 327 11.88 8.37 4.74
CA ASP A 327 11.88 6.97 4.29
C ASP A 327 12.60 5.95 5.19
N GLU A 328 13.19 6.36 6.31
CA GLU A 328 13.88 5.47 7.24
C GLU A 328 13.16 5.36 8.60
N PRO A 329 12.97 4.13 9.13
CA PRO A 329 12.30 3.93 10.41
C PRO A 329 13.17 4.42 11.56
N ILE A 330 12.63 5.30 12.40
CA ILE A 330 13.24 5.77 13.65
C ILE A 330 13.01 4.75 14.77
N VAL A 331 11.76 4.27 14.90
CA VAL A 331 11.40 3.23 15.86
C VAL A 331 10.36 2.30 15.25
N GLN A 332 10.51 1.01 15.53
CA GLN A 332 9.54 -0.03 15.22
C GLN A 332 9.26 -0.80 16.51
N TRP A 333 8.02 -0.73 17.00
CA TRP A 333 7.64 -1.33 18.28
C TRP A 333 6.53 -2.36 18.08
N PRO A 334 6.81 -3.67 18.27
CA PRO A 334 5.79 -4.70 18.19
C PRO A 334 4.88 -4.65 19.42
N PHE A 335 3.59 -4.84 19.23
CA PHE A 335 2.63 -4.86 20.34
C PHE A 335 1.66 -6.04 20.27
N ALA A 336 0.98 -6.28 21.38
CA ALA A 336 -0.23 -7.08 21.43
C ALA A 336 -1.38 -6.11 21.71
N SER A 337 -2.43 -6.15 20.88
CA SER A 337 -3.60 -5.29 21.04
C SER A 337 -4.21 -5.51 22.43
N GLU A 338 -4.44 -4.41 23.16
CA GLU A 338 -5.15 -4.41 24.44
C GLU A 338 -6.64 -4.14 24.23
N GLY A 339 -7.02 -3.60 23.07
CA GLY A 339 -8.40 -3.38 22.67
C GLY A 339 -9.20 -4.69 22.59
N GLN A 340 -10.17 -4.84 23.50
CA GLN A 340 -11.23 -5.85 23.38
C GLN A 340 -12.46 -5.21 22.76
N GLY A 341 -12.71 -5.43 21.46
CA GLY A 341 -13.99 -5.07 20.82
C GLY A 341 -13.86 -4.49 19.43
N ASN A 342 -14.97 -4.41 18.71
CA ASN A 342 -15.13 -3.84 17.36
C ASN A 342 -15.39 -2.31 17.41
N GLU A 343 -14.72 -1.57 18.30
CA GLU A 343 -14.92 -0.12 18.40
C GLU A 343 -14.15 0.61 17.30
N TYR A 344 -14.82 0.79 16.16
CA TYR A 344 -14.29 1.52 15.03
C TYR A 344 -14.74 2.97 15.08
N THR A 345 -13.79 3.90 14.88
CA THR A 345 -14.05 5.33 14.85
C THR A 345 -14.00 5.86 13.42
N ALA A 346 -14.85 6.85 13.13
CA ALA A 346 -14.73 7.66 11.91
C ALA A 346 -13.57 8.68 12.01
N ALA A 347 -12.96 8.86 13.17
CA ALA A 347 -11.86 9.81 13.40
C ALA A 347 -10.61 9.14 13.99
N PRO A 348 -9.92 8.27 13.23
CA PRO A 348 -8.83 7.47 13.77
C PRO A 348 -7.50 8.21 13.88
N VAL A 349 -7.33 9.38 13.25
CA VAL A 349 -6.02 10.02 13.15
C VAL A 349 -6.10 11.51 13.50
N ALA A 350 -5.11 12.00 14.24
CA ALA A 350 -5.00 13.41 14.58
C ALA A 350 -3.54 13.89 14.61
N ILE A 351 -3.33 15.16 14.28
CA ILE A 351 -2.05 15.87 14.47
C ILE A 351 -2.28 17.03 15.43
N GLY A 352 -1.58 17.04 16.55
CA GLY A 352 -1.73 18.02 17.62
C GLY A 352 -0.53 18.95 17.68
N ALA A 353 -0.76 20.20 18.06
CA ALA A 353 0.33 21.12 18.40
C ALA A 353 0.01 21.85 19.69
N LYS A 354 1.02 21.92 20.57
CA LYS A 354 0.99 22.62 21.85
C LYS A 354 2.10 23.66 21.86
N GLY A 355 1.77 24.95 22.04
CA GLY A 355 2.74 26.06 22.03
C GLY A 355 3.43 26.35 20.67
N LEU A 356 3.42 25.42 19.73
CA LEU A 356 4.15 25.52 18.46
C LEU A 356 3.36 26.17 17.31
N GLY A 357 4.06 26.97 16.51
CA GLY A 357 3.65 27.27 15.14
C GLY A 357 4.09 26.14 14.22
N VAL A 358 3.18 25.67 13.36
CA VAL A 358 3.40 24.50 12.51
C VAL A 358 2.80 24.74 11.14
N VAL A 359 3.52 24.35 10.09
CA VAL A 359 3.03 24.28 8.70
C VAL A 359 3.26 22.87 8.18
N LEU A 360 2.17 22.23 7.73
CA LEU A 360 2.15 20.87 7.21
C LEU A 360 1.66 20.89 5.76
N GLU A 361 2.22 20.00 4.94
CA GLU A 361 1.80 19.75 3.56
C GLU A 361 1.64 18.25 3.30
N HIS A 362 0.88 17.89 2.25
CA HIS A 362 0.76 16.51 1.77
C HIS A 362 0.28 15.52 2.82
N LEU A 363 -0.76 15.87 3.59
CA LEU A 363 -1.37 14.96 4.57
C LEU A 363 -2.09 13.84 3.84
N ARG A 364 -1.50 12.64 3.89
CA ARG A 364 -2.01 11.44 3.23
C ARG A 364 -2.26 10.36 4.26
N LEU A 365 -3.47 9.79 4.20
CA LEU A 365 -3.87 8.66 5.02
C LEU A 365 -3.93 7.42 4.16
N TYR A 366 -3.34 6.35 4.66
CA TYR A 366 -3.31 5.04 4.04
C TYR A 366 -3.83 4.00 5.03
N ARG A 367 -4.25 2.87 4.49
CA ARG A 367 -4.51 1.65 5.24
C ARG A 367 -3.63 0.51 4.73
N ASP A 368 -3.51 -0.55 5.51
CA ASP A 368 -2.95 -1.81 5.02
C ASP A 368 -3.97 -2.60 4.18
N VAL A 369 -3.50 -3.63 3.48
CA VAL A 369 -4.34 -4.60 2.78
C VAL A 369 -5.06 -5.49 3.80
N TYR A 370 -6.40 -5.43 3.80
CA TYR A 370 -7.22 -6.33 4.59
C TYR A 370 -7.41 -7.66 3.85
N TYR A 371 -6.81 -8.74 4.34
CA TYR A 371 -6.98 -10.07 3.75
C TYR A 371 -8.32 -10.69 4.18
N SER A 372 -9.36 -10.47 3.38
CA SER A 372 -10.69 -11.03 3.61
C SER A 372 -10.79 -12.46 3.09
N ARG A 373 -11.78 -13.19 3.62
CA ARG A 373 -12.14 -14.53 3.13
C ARG A 373 -12.93 -14.40 1.83
N PRO A 374 -12.46 -14.98 0.71
CA PRO A 374 -13.24 -14.97 -0.52
C PRO A 374 -14.58 -15.70 -0.34
N ILE A 375 -15.64 -15.16 -0.93
CA ILE A 375 -17.00 -15.73 -0.82
C ILE A 375 -17.02 -17.13 -1.45
N GLY A 376 -17.72 -18.07 -0.79
CA GLY A 376 -17.86 -19.45 -1.28
C GLY A 376 -16.59 -20.30 -1.18
N CYS A 377 -15.50 -19.77 -0.61
CA CYS A 377 -14.26 -20.50 -0.45
C CYS A 377 -14.19 -21.24 0.89
N ASP A 378 -13.50 -22.38 0.87
CA ASP A 378 -13.26 -23.24 2.02
C ASP A 378 -12.57 -22.46 3.15
N PRO A 379 -13.25 -22.28 4.30
CA PRO A 379 -12.73 -21.45 5.37
C PRO A 379 -11.59 -22.13 6.13
N THR A 380 -11.33 -23.43 5.91
CA THR A 380 -10.22 -24.14 6.54
C THR A 380 -8.84 -23.73 6.02
N ARG A 381 -8.80 -22.89 4.99
CA ARG A 381 -7.59 -22.33 4.36
C ARG A 381 -7.03 -21.15 5.14
N GLY A 382 -6.82 -21.35 6.44
CA GLY A 382 -6.24 -20.34 7.33
C GLY A 382 -7.25 -19.43 8.03
N PHE A 383 -8.56 -19.49 7.74
CA PHE A 383 -9.55 -18.64 8.41
C PHE A 383 -10.12 -19.31 9.67
N ASP A 384 -10.86 -20.43 9.52
CA ASP A 384 -11.46 -21.15 10.65
C ASP A 384 -10.41 -21.90 11.49
N LYS A 385 -9.39 -22.42 10.81
CA LYS A 385 -8.24 -23.07 11.44
C LYS A 385 -6.95 -22.72 10.70
N PRO A 386 -5.81 -22.71 11.39
CA PRO A 386 -4.51 -22.57 10.73
C PRO A 386 -4.30 -23.68 9.68
N TRP A 387 -3.71 -23.30 8.56
CA TRP A 387 -3.30 -24.22 7.52
C TRP A 387 -1.81 -24.58 7.67
N LYS A 388 -1.50 -25.87 7.84
CA LYS A 388 -0.13 -26.36 7.88
C LYS A 388 0.42 -26.54 6.47
N LEU A 389 1.49 -25.82 6.13
CA LEU A 389 2.19 -25.98 4.85
C LEU A 389 3.08 -27.23 4.87
N GLY A 390 3.19 -27.89 3.72
CA GLY A 390 4.25 -28.87 3.47
C GLY A 390 5.66 -28.27 3.59
N THR A 391 6.67 -29.13 3.73
CA THR A 391 8.08 -28.73 3.86
C THR A 391 8.69 -28.13 2.58
N ASP A 392 7.96 -28.16 1.47
CA ASP A 392 8.33 -27.54 0.19
C ASP A 392 7.24 -26.59 -0.36
N GLU A 393 6.28 -26.18 0.48
CA GLU A 393 5.13 -25.37 0.08
C GLU A 393 5.21 -23.93 0.61
N TYR A 394 4.73 -22.98 -0.19
CA TYR A 394 4.64 -21.57 0.15
C TYR A 394 3.19 -21.12 0.10
N TYR A 395 2.78 -20.28 1.05
CA TYR A 395 1.47 -19.62 0.99
C TYR A 395 1.63 -18.25 0.36
N VAL A 396 0.81 -17.92 -0.64
CA VAL A 396 0.95 -16.66 -1.38
C VAL A 396 -0.35 -15.87 -1.41
N LEU A 397 -0.24 -14.54 -1.33
CA LEU A 397 -1.37 -13.63 -1.36
C LEU A 397 -1.13 -12.52 -2.39
N GLY A 398 -2.22 -12.02 -2.99
CA GLY A 398 -2.18 -10.85 -3.85
C GLY A 398 -2.35 -9.55 -3.07
N ASP A 399 -1.73 -8.48 -3.55
CA ASP A 399 -1.82 -7.15 -2.92
C ASP A 399 -3.26 -6.55 -3.07
N ASN A 400 -4.05 -7.03 -4.05
CA ASN A 400 -5.49 -6.72 -4.21
C ASN A 400 -6.36 -7.88 -3.69
N SER A 401 -6.52 -7.94 -2.38
CA SER A 401 -7.16 -9.03 -1.64
C SER A 401 -8.52 -9.49 -2.18
N LEU A 402 -9.37 -8.59 -2.68
CA LEU A 402 -10.76 -8.91 -3.01
C LEU A 402 -10.94 -9.73 -4.29
N VAL A 403 -10.07 -9.51 -5.27
CA VAL A 403 -10.15 -10.14 -6.61
C VAL A 403 -8.96 -11.05 -6.89
N SER A 404 -8.01 -11.12 -5.96
CA SER A 404 -6.84 -11.97 -6.12
C SER A 404 -7.21 -13.45 -6.12
N HIS A 405 -6.87 -14.13 -7.22
CA HIS A 405 -6.83 -15.59 -7.28
C HIS A 405 -5.51 -16.08 -6.68
N ASP A 406 -5.55 -16.54 -5.42
CA ASP A 406 -4.39 -16.91 -4.63
C ASP A 406 -4.66 -18.09 -3.68
N SER A 407 -3.75 -18.37 -2.74
CA SER A 407 -3.83 -19.51 -1.83
C SER A 407 -5.18 -19.64 -1.11
N ARG A 408 -5.95 -18.55 -0.96
CA ARG A 408 -7.25 -18.56 -0.30
C ARG A 408 -8.36 -19.23 -1.11
N ASN A 409 -8.29 -19.25 -2.44
CA ASN A 409 -9.44 -19.60 -3.30
C ASN A 409 -9.14 -20.55 -4.47
N TRP A 410 -7.92 -21.06 -4.60
CA TRP A 410 -7.59 -22.02 -5.65
C TRP A 410 -8.30 -23.37 -5.53
N ASN A 411 -8.61 -23.97 -6.68
CA ASN A 411 -9.04 -25.35 -6.77
C ASN A 411 -7.85 -26.29 -6.47
N GLY A 412 -7.83 -26.87 -5.27
CA GLY A 412 -6.72 -27.69 -4.76
C GLY A 412 -6.07 -27.12 -3.49
N PRO A 413 -4.97 -27.72 -2.99
CA PRO A 413 -4.28 -27.23 -1.80
C PRO A 413 -3.83 -25.77 -1.94
N PRO A 414 -3.80 -24.99 -0.84
CA PRO A 414 -3.41 -23.58 -0.87
C PRO A 414 -1.90 -23.37 -1.05
N GLY A 415 -1.08 -24.40 -0.81
CA GLY A 415 0.38 -24.33 -0.93
C GLY A 415 0.87 -24.33 -2.38
N VAL A 416 1.78 -23.42 -2.70
CA VAL A 416 2.57 -23.43 -3.94
C VAL A 416 3.85 -24.23 -3.70
N LYS A 417 4.04 -25.32 -4.44
CA LYS A 417 5.27 -26.11 -4.35
C LYS A 417 6.48 -25.33 -4.85
N ARG A 418 7.64 -25.59 -4.24
CA ARG A 418 8.91 -24.93 -4.54
C ARG A 418 9.31 -25.02 -6.03
N ASN A 419 9.00 -26.14 -6.67
CA ASN A 419 9.32 -26.38 -8.09
C ASN A 419 8.44 -25.58 -9.07
N LEU A 420 7.37 -24.95 -8.61
CA LEU A 420 6.53 -24.06 -9.42
C LEU A 420 7.06 -22.62 -9.45
N LEU A 421 7.99 -22.26 -8.55
CA LEU A 421 8.55 -20.92 -8.49
C LEU A 421 9.51 -20.68 -9.66
N LEU A 422 9.23 -19.64 -10.45
CA LEU A 422 9.98 -19.31 -11.66
C LEU A 422 11.09 -18.28 -11.41
N GLY A 423 10.80 -17.25 -10.61
CA GLY A 423 11.77 -16.18 -10.39
C GLY A 423 11.23 -14.99 -9.61
N LYS A 424 12.10 -14.01 -9.35
CA LYS A 424 11.79 -12.77 -8.62
C LYS A 424 11.54 -11.63 -9.62
N PRO A 425 10.38 -10.95 -9.60
CA PRO A 425 10.24 -9.67 -10.29
C PRO A 425 11.09 -8.62 -9.56
N PHE A 426 11.94 -7.90 -10.29
CA PHE A 426 12.93 -7.00 -9.68
C PHE A 426 12.98 -5.60 -10.31
N VAL A 427 12.43 -5.41 -11.50
CA VAL A 427 12.29 -4.08 -12.12
C VAL A 427 10.87 -3.91 -12.62
N LEU A 428 10.26 -2.80 -12.24
CA LEU A 428 9.00 -2.30 -12.79
C LEU A 428 9.31 -1.25 -13.85
N MET A 429 8.64 -1.36 -15.01
CA MET A 429 8.76 -0.45 -16.14
C MET A 429 7.37 0.11 -16.45
N TYR A 430 7.15 1.36 -16.07
CA TYR A 430 5.84 2.01 -16.10
C TYR A 430 5.78 3.21 -17.06
N PRO A 431 4.66 3.45 -17.75
CA PRO A 431 4.05 2.50 -18.70
C PRO A 431 4.99 2.27 -19.90
N MET A 432 4.81 1.16 -20.60
CA MET A 432 5.52 0.93 -21.87
C MET A 432 4.85 1.73 -22.99
N LYS A 433 5.57 2.67 -23.60
CA LYS A 433 5.07 3.38 -24.79
C LYS A 433 5.27 2.53 -26.03
N VAL A 434 4.22 2.43 -26.84
CA VAL A 434 4.31 1.83 -28.16
C VAL A 434 4.86 2.88 -29.12
N TRP A 435 6.04 2.61 -29.66
CA TRP A 435 6.66 3.39 -30.72
C TRP A 435 6.54 2.64 -32.03
N ARG A 436 6.04 3.29 -33.08
CA ARG A 436 5.92 2.69 -34.41
C ARG A 436 6.88 3.38 -35.37
N TRP A 437 7.67 2.59 -36.08
CA TRP A 437 8.56 3.08 -37.13
C TRP A 437 8.44 2.17 -38.36
N GLY A 438 7.71 2.64 -39.38
CA GLY A 438 7.26 1.78 -40.48
C GLY A 438 6.38 0.64 -39.95
N ASP A 439 6.69 -0.59 -40.34
CA ASP A 439 6.02 -1.81 -39.86
C ASP A 439 6.55 -2.29 -38.50
N TRP A 440 7.59 -1.67 -37.96
CA TRP A 440 8.19 -2.07 -36.69
C TRP A 440 7.48 -1.41 -35.51
N VAL A 441 7.12 -2.24 -34.53
CA VAL A 441 6.48 -1.82 -33.28
C VAL A 441 7.44 -2.08 -32.12
N PHE A 442 7.93 -1.02 -31.50
CA PHE A 442 8.79 -1.05 -30.32
C PHE A 442 7.97 -0.75 -29.06
N GLN A 443 8.31 -1.39 -27.96
CA GLN A 443 7.84 -1.00 -26.63
C GLN A 443 9.01 -0.37 -25.89
N VAL A 444 8.91 0.92 -25.59
CA VAL A 444 9.97 1.68 -24.93
C VAL A 444 9.49 2.08 -23.54
N PRO A 445 10.21 1.72 -22.46
CA PRO A 445 9.87 2.16 -21.12
C PRO A 445 10.11 3.66 -20.99
N GLU A 446 9.28 4.35 -20.19
CA GLU A 446 9.62 5.70 -19.76
C GLU A 446 10.76 5.63 -18.73
N LEU A 447 11.99 5.99 -19.16
CA LEU A 447 13.20 5.83 -18.35
C LEU A 447 13.12 6.47 -16.96
N GLY A 448 12.38 7.57 -16.79
CA GLY A 448 12.18 8.24 -15.51
C GLY A 448 11.15 7.58 -14.58
N ARG A 449 10.58 6.44 -14.98
CA ARG A 449 9.53 5.69 -14.24
C ARG A 449 9.90 4.22 -14.07
N ILE A 450 11.19 3.93 -14.11
CA ILE A 450 11.73 2.61 -13.80
C ILE A 450 11.95 2.53 -12.30
N GLU A 451 11.33 1.54 -11.66
CA GLU A 451 11.42 1.33 -10.21
C GLU A 451 12.01 -0.04 -9.91
N TYR A 452 12.84 -0.12 -8.87
CA TYR A 452 13.34 -1.40 -8.37
C TYR A 452 12.31 -2.01 -7.41
N ILE A 453 11.99 -3.29 -7.62
CA ILE A 453 11.16 -4.05 -6.70
C ILE A 453 12.09 -4.69 -5.66
N PRO A 454 12.05 -4.23 -4.39
CA PRO A 454 13.00 -4.63 -3.36
C PRO A 454 13.06 -6.14 -3.07
#